data_AF-K6DSE7-F1
#
_entry.id   AF-K6DSE7-F1
#
_cell.length_a   1.000
_cell.length_b   1.000
_cell.length_c   1.000
_cell.angle_alpha   90.00
_cell.angle_beta   90.00
_cell.angle_gamma   90.00
#
_symmetry.space_group_name_H-M   'P 1'
#
loop_
_entity.id
_entity.type
_entity.pdbx_description
1 polymer ?
#
loop_
_entity_poly.entity_id
_entity_poly.type
_entity_poly.pdbx_seq_one_letter_code
_entity_poly.pdbx_strand_id
1 'polypeptide(L)'
;MKKSIKWLILGTLGILLILMIIGIVSFYSASLNHRQLPIEMVAYNSLTDEERTLIPVSPKDSIVKKVHVNDDIKKSIDKGFGRDEVYSVTFNNTETDSSGNLVVFIDLDRQTVLGKGVAN
;
A
#
# COMPACT_ATOMS: atom_id res chain seq x y z
N MET A 1 -60.49 -11.62 -4.38
CA MET A 1 -59.41 -10.90 -5.10
C MET A 1 -58.50 -10.03 -4.24
N LYS A 2 -58.99 -9.26 -3.24
CA LYS A 2 -58.13 -8.29 -2.52
C LYS A 2 -57.07 -8.91 -1.59
N LYS A 3 -57.29 -10.12 -1.06
CA LYS A 3 -56.36 -10.78 -0.11
C LYS A 3 -55.14 -11.37 -0.82
N SER A 4 -55.33 -12.04 -1.95
CA SER A 4 -54.23 -12.61 -2.76
C SER A 4 -53.32 -11.53 -3.35
N ILE A 5 -53.88 -10.38 -3.75
CA ILE A 5 -53.11 -9.22 -4.23
C ILE A 5 -52.21 -8.64 -3.11
N LYS A 6 -52.68 -8.58 -1.86
CA LYS A 6 -51.88 -8.10 -0.73
C LYS A 6 -50.68 -9.01 -0.42
N TRP A 7 -50.86 -10.33 -0.50
CA TRP A 7 -49.76 -11.29 -0.32
C TRP A 7 -48.71 -11.20 -1.43
N LEU A 8 -49.16 -10.94 -2.66
CA LEU A 8 -48.28 -10.76 -3.81
C LEU A 8 -47.41 -9.49 -3.66
N ILE A 9 -48.02 -8.37 -3.23
CA ILE A 9 -47.31 -7.11 -2.97
C ILE A 9 -46.33 -7.25 -1.79
N LEU A 10 -46.72 -7.97 -0.73
CA LEU A 10 -45.84 -8.17 0.42
C LEU A 10 -44.63 -9.05 0.06
N GLY A 11 -44.84 -10.08 -0.76
CA GLY A 11 -43.77 -10.94 -1.28
C GLY A 11 -42.81 -10.19 -2.20
N THR A 12 -43.32 -9.38 -3.13
CA THR A 12 -42.46 -8.59 -4.04
C THR A 12 -41.67 -7.53 -3.29
N LEU A 13 -42.26 -6.87 -2.29
CA LEU A 13 -41.57 -5.89 -1.45
C LEU A 13 -40.44 -6.53 -0.64
N GLY A 14 -40.65 -7.75 -0.09
CA GLY A 14 -39.62 -8.49 0.61
C GLY A 14 -38.43 -8.87 -0.28
N ILE A 15 -38.69 -9.34 -1.49
CA ILE A 15 -37.64 -9.68 -2.47
C ILE A 15 -36.84 -8.44 -2.86
N LEU A 16 -37.51 -7.30 -3.07
CA LEU A 16 -36.86 -6.05 -3.44
C LEU A 16 -35.93 -5.54 -2.32
N LEU A 17 -36.34 -5.70 -1.07
CA LEU A 17 -35.52 -5.37 0.11
C LEU A 17 -34.26 -6.24 0.20
N ILE A 18 -34.39 -7.55 -0.08
CA ILE A 18 -33.25 -8.48 -0.09
C ILE A 18 -32.25 -8.10 -1.20
N LEU A 19 -32.73 -7.79 -2.40
CA LEU A 19 -31.87 -7.37 -3.52
C LEU A 19 -31.13 -6.06 -3.21
N MET A 20 -31.79 -5.12 -2.53
CA MET A 20 -31.16 -3.86 -2.12
C MET A 20 -30.01 -4.09 -1.13
N ILE A 21 -30.20 -4.99 -0.16
CA ILE A 21 -29.15 -5.35 0.82
C ILE A 21 -27.95 -6.01 0.12
N ILE A 22 -28.20 -6.96 -0.80
CA ILE A 22 -27.14 -7.63 -1.56
C ILE A 22 -26.35 -6.63 -2.42
N GLY A 23 -27.05 -5.66 -3.04
CA GLY A 23 -26.43 -4.59 -3.82
C GLY A 23 -25.50 -3.72 -2.97
N ILE A 24 -25.95 -3.31 -1.77
CA ILE A 24 -25.14 -2.50 -0.85
C ILE A 24 -23.89 -3.27 -0.42
N VAL A 25 -24.02 -4.53 0.03
CA VAL A 25 -22.87 -5.34 0.47
C VAL A 25 -21.86 -5.58 -0.66
N SER A 26 -22.35 -5.82 -1.89
CA SER A 26 -21.49 -6.03 -3.06
C SER A 26 -20.73 -4.75 -3.44
N PHE A 27 -21.39 -3.59 -3.34
CA PHE A 27 -20.77 -2.29 -3.63
C PHE A 27 -19.67 -1.94 -2.61
N TYR A 28 -19.91 -2.16 -1.31
CA TYR A 28 -18.88 -1.99 -0.27
C TYR A 28 -17.70 -2.94 -0.46
N SER A 29 -17.95 -4.19 -0.87
CA SER A 29 -16.89 -5.19 -1.09
C SER A 29 -16.03 -4.86 -2.31
N ALA A 30 -16.64 -4.32 -3.39
CA ALA A 30 -15.91 -3.89 -4.58
C ALA A 30 -15.03 -2.65 -4.31
N SER A 31 -15.48 -1.75 -3.43
CA SER A 31 -14.76 -0.53 -3.04
C SER A 31 -13.45 -0.81 -2.28
N LEU A 32 -13.34 -1.96 -1.61
CA LEU A 32 -12.13 -2.36 -0.88
C LEU A 32 -10.99 -2.79 -1.79
N ASN A 33 -11.25 -2.98 -3.09
CA ASN A 33 -10.21 -3.29 -4.08
C ASN A 33 -9.52 -2.00 -4.55
N HIS A 34 -9.10 -1.15 -3.60
CA HIS A 34 -8.12 -0.11 -3.89
C HIS A 34 -6.89 -0.82 -4.42
N ARG A 35 -6.57 -0.60 -5.70
CA ARG A 35 -5.37 -1.13 -6.34
C ARG A 35 -4.19 -0.70 -5.49
N GLN A 36 -3.68 -1.60 -4.67
CA GLN A 36 -2.51 -1.32 -3.85
C GLN A 36 -1.39 -0.94 -4.81
N LEU A 37 -0.82 0.24 -4.60
CA LEU A 37 0.32 0.67 -5.40
C LEU A 37 1.45 -0.36 -5.23
N PRO A 38 2.22 -0.64 -6.30
CA PRO A 38 3.46 -1.37 -6.15
C PRO A 38 4.33 -0.71 -5.06
N ILE A 39 5.01 -1.52 -4.26
CA ILE A 39 5.79 -1.02 -3.11
C ILE A 39 6.90 -0.06 -3.55
N GLU A 40 7.42 -0.27 -4.77
CA GLU A 40 8.38 0.60 -5.44
C GLU A 40 7.80 1.99 -5.69
N MET A 41 6.52 2.07 -6.06
CA MET A 41 5.81 3.34 -6.26
C MET A 41 5.51 4.03 -4.92
N VAL A 42 5.20 3.27 -3.88
CA VAL A 42 5.06 3.82 -2.51
C VAL A 42 6.38 4.47 -2.08
N ALA A 43 7.49 3.75 -2.25
CA ALA A 43 8.83 4.27 -1.95
C ALA A 43 9.14 5.53 -2.77
N TYR A 44 8.93 5.49 -4.09
CA TYR A 44 9.23 6.61 -4.99
C TYR A 44 8.41 7.86 -4.67
N ASN A 45 7.13 7.68 -4.35
CA ASN A 45 6.25 8.79 -3.99
C ASN A 45 6.63 9.42 -2.64
N SER A 46 7.40 8.75 -1.80
CA SER A 46 7.91 9.28 -0.53
C SER A 46 9.16 10.15 -0.67
N LEU A 47 9.82 10.10 -1.82
CA LEU A 47 11.04 10.86 -2.08
C LEU A 47 10.74 12.35 -2.32
N THR A 48 11.71 13.20 -1.96
CA THR A 48 11.69 14.61 -2.38
C THR A 48 11.98 14.73 -3.87
N ASP A 49 11.71 15.89 -4.45
CA ASP A 49 11.94 16.08 -5.87
C ASP A 49 13.43 15.96 -6.23
N GLU A 50 14.33 16.44 -5.35
CA GLU A 50 15.78 16.28 -5.50
C GLU A 50 16.18 14.80 -5.47
N GLU A 51 15.68 14.02 -4.52
CA GLU A 51 15.95 12.58 -4.44
C GLU A 51 15.44 11.83 -5.68
N ARG A 52 14.28 12.22 -6.22
CA ARG A 52 13.73 11.63 -7.46
C ARG A 52 14.60 11.95 -8.67
N THR A 53 15.23 13.12 -8.73
CA THR A 53 16.16 13.44 -9.83
C THR A 53 17.38 12.52 -9.87
N LEU A 54 17.73 11.86 -8.75
CA LEU A 54 18.83 10.90 -8.70
C LEU A 54 18.47 9.56 -9.33
N ILE A 55 17.20 9.31 -9.65
CA ILE A 55 16.74 8.04 -10.22
C ILE A 55 16.68 8.21 -11.75
N PRO A 56 17.73 7.82 -12.50
CA PRO A 56 17.77 8.00 -13.96
C PRO A 56 16.83 7.06 -14.71
N VAL A 57 16.33 6.02 -14.04
CA VAL A 57 15.55 4.92 -14.62
C VAL A 57 14.17 4.80 -13.97
N SER A 58 13.39 3.79 -14.37
CA SER A 58 12.08 3.56 -13.77
C SER A 58 12.22 3.14 -12.30
N PRO A 59 11.35 3.61 -11.39
CA PRO A 59 11.28 3.11 -10.01
C PRO A 59 11.07 1.59 -9.92
N LYS A 60 10.53 0.96 -10.97
CA LYS A 60 10.36 -0.49 -11.08
C LYS A 60 11.67 -1.26 -11.20
N ASP A 61 12.75 -0.58 -11.56
CA ASP A 61 14.11 -1.15 -11.60
C ASP A 61 14.77 -1.08 -10.22
N SER A 62 13.99 -1.13 -9.15
CA SER A 62 14.49 -1.15 -7.77
C SER A 62 14.54 -2.58 -7.23
N ILE A 63 15.38 -2.79 -6.22
CA ILE A 63 15.50 -4.05 -5.51
C ILE A 63 14.65 -3.97 -4.25
N VAL A 64 13.63 -4.84 -4.16
CA VAL A 64 12.79 -4.99 -2.97
C VAL A 64 13.23 -6.21 -2.18
N LYS A 65 13.58 -6.01 -0.91
CA LYS A 65 13.94 -7.09 0.03
C LYS A 65 13.19 -6.94 1.34
N LYS A 66 12.88 -8.06 1.99
CA LYS A 66 12.47 -8.08 3.39
C LYS A 66 13.73 -8.25 4.25
N VAL A 67 13.96 -7.36 5.19
CA VAL A 67 15.19 -7.30 5.99
C VAL A 67 14.87 -7.16 7.47
N HIS A 68 15.75 -7.69 8.32
CA HIS A 68 15.68 -7.50 9.76
C HIS A 68 16.14 -6.10 10.14
N VAL A 69 15.46 -5.46 11.09
CA VAL A 69 15.82 -4.14 11.60
C VAL A 69 17.06 -4.27 12.48
N ASN A 70 18.21 -3.86 11.95
CA ASN A 70 19.45 -3.74 12.71
C ASN A 70 19.64 -2.31 13.26
N ASP A 71 20.72 -2.08 14.02
CA ASP A 71 20.98 -0.78 14.65
C ASP A 71 21.14 0.38 13.65
N ASP A 72 21.56 0.11 12.40
CA ASP A 72 21.70 1.13 11.38
C ASP A 72 20.36 1.50 10.74
N ILE A 73 19.55 0.50 10.40
CA ILE A 73 18.17 0.71 9.94
C ILE A 73 17.36 1.44 11.01
N LYS A 74 17.55 1.09 12.29
CA LYS A 74 16.88 1.71 13.43
C LYS A 74 17.16 3.21 13.56
N LYS A 75 18.30 3.70 13.09
CA LYS A 75 18.62 5.14 13.04
C LYS A 75 17.88 5.86 11.91
N SER A 76 17.55 5.13 10.84
CA SER A 76 16.89 5.65 9.64
C SER A 76 15.37 5.57 9.67
N ILE A 77 14.78 4.79 10.58
CA ILE A 77 13.32 4.63 10.72
C ILE A 77 12.78 5.32 11.98
N ASP A 78 11.47 5.57 12.00
CA ASP A 78 10.80 6.22 13.12
C ASP A 78 11.09 5.60 14.49
N LYS A 79 11.37 6.48 15.48
CA LYS A 79 11.64 6.17 16.89
C LYS A 79 10.37 5.68 17.59
N GLY A 80 9.93 4.48 17.26
CA GLY A 80 8.69 3.89 17.77
C GLY A 80 8.27 2.64 17.02
N PHE A 81 8.95 2.33 15.91
CA PHE A 81 8.74 1.09 15.20
C PHE A 81 9.16 -0.11 16.08
N GLY A 82 8.18 -0.91 16.46
CA GLY A 82 8.35 -2.02 17.41
C GLY A 82 8.49 -3.40 16.75
N ARG A 83 8.59 -3.47 15.42
CA ARG A 83 8.76 -4.75 14.70
C ARG A 83 10.21 -4.93 14.27
N ASP A 84 10.59 -6.19 14.14
CA ASP A 84 11.98 -6.55 13.83
C ASP A 84 12.24 -6.72 12.34
N GLU A 85 11.23 -6.54 11.48
CA GLU A 85 11.37 -6.68 10.04
C GLU A 85 10.68 -5.55 9.29
N VAL A 86 11.27 -5.14 8.17
CA VAL A 86 10.75 -4.14 7.24
C VAL A 86 11.00 -4.57 5.80
N TYR A 87 10.30 -3.96 4.86
CA TYR A 87 10.71 -3.96 3.46
C TYR A 87 11.72 -2.84 3.21
N SER A 88 12.81 -3.15 2.52
CA SER A 88 13.74 -2.18 1.96
C SER A 88 13.56 -2.11 0.45
N VAL A 89 13.34 -0.91 -0.08
CA VAL A 89 13.35 -0.62 -1.51
C VAL A 89 14.62 0.15 -1.83
N THR A 90 15.55 -0.47 -2.56
CA THR A 90 16.81 0.13 -3.00
C THR A 90 16.68 0.57 -4.45
N PHE A 91 16.84 1.87 -4.70
CA PHE A 91 16.84 2.41 -6.07
C PHE A 91 18.22 2.24 -6.68
N ASN A 92 18.31 1.53 -7.80
CA ASN A 92 19.58 1.28 -8.47
C ASN A 92 20.13 2.54 -9.16
N ASN A 93 21.46 2.62 -9.30
CA ASN A 93 22.18 3.71 -9.96
C ASN A 93 21.91 5.08 -9.32
N THR A 94 21.67 5.09 -8.01
CA THR A 94 21.50 6.32 -7.21
C THR A 94 22.68 6.58 -6.30
N GLU A 95 23.67 5.68 -6.30
CA GLU A 95 24.93 5.89 -5.60
C GLU A 95 25.67 7.13 -6.13
N THR A 96 26.40 7.78 -5.23
CA THR A 96 27.33 8.86 -5.57
C THR A 96 28.73 8.44 -5.14
N ASP A 97 29.75 9.20 -5.53
CA ASP A 97 31.14 8.96 -5.10
C ASP A 97 31.31 8.93 -3.57
N SER A 98 30.34 9.48 -2.82
CA SER A 98 30.38 9.60 -1.36
C SER A 98 29.28 8.84 -0.62
N SER A 99 28.33 8.23 -1.33
CA SER A 99 27.16 7.58 -0.73
C SER A 99 26.70 6.38 -1.52
N GLY A 100 26.27 5.33 -0.84
CA GLY A 100 25.59 4.20 -1.48
C GLY A 100 24.24 4.57 -2.09
N ASN A 101 23.55 3.57 -2.60
CA ASN A 101 22.23 3.68 -3.20
C ASN A 101 21.18 4.18 -2.19
N LEU A 102 20.24 4.99 -2.66
CA LEU A 102 19.08 5.46 -1.92
C LEU A 102 18.17 4.28 -1.54
N VAL A 103 17.84 4.19 -0.26
CA VAL A 103 16.95 3.15 0.29
C VAL A 103 15.79 3.77 1.04
N VAL A 104 14.59 3.23 0.80
CA VAL A 104 13.39 3.55 1.56
C VAL A 104 12.93 2.32 2.33
N PHE A 105 12.62 2.51 3.62
CA PHE A 105 12.10 1.46 4.50
C PHE A 105 10.58 1.59 4.63
N ILE A 106 9.87 0.48 4.43
CA ILE A 106 8.41 0.40 4.43
C ILE A 106 7.96 -0.70 5.39
N ASP A 107 6.90 -0.48 6.14
CA ASP A 107 6.30 -1.50 7.02
C ASP A 107 5.80 -2.71 6.21
N LEU A 108 5.55 -3.81 6.90
CA LEU A 108 5.04 -5.06 6.35
C LEU A 108 3.65 -4.92 5.70
N ASP A 109 2.94 -3.81 5.94
CA ASP A 109 1.71 -3.45 5.23
C ASP A 109 1.95 -3.01 3.76
N ARG A 110 3.23 -2.83 3.37
CA ARG A 110 3.70 -2.40 2.04
C ARG A 110 3.23 -1.01 1.62
N GLN A 111 2.76 -0.19 2.56
CA GLN A 111 2.17 1.13 2.30
C GLN A 111 2.74 2.21 3.22
N THR A 112 3.05 1.87 4.48
CA THR A 112 3.54 2.82 5.47
C THR A 112 5.05 2.99 5.32
N VAL A 113 5.48 4.20 4.96
CA VAL A 113 6.91 4.55 4.87
C VAL A 113 7.42 4.86 6.27
N LEU A 114 8.46 4.16 6.69
CA LEU A 114 9.04 4.26 8.03
C LEU A 114 10.27 5.16 8.08
N GLY A 115 10.94 5.36 6.94
CA GLY A 115 12.14 6.18 6.87
C GLY A 115 12.99 5.94 5.63
N LYS A 116 14.13 6.63 5.56
CA LYS A 116 15.04 6.66 4.42
C LYS A 116 16.50 6.53 4.86
N GLY A 117 17.34 5.98 3.99
CA GLY A 117 18.76 5.80 4.25
C GLY A 117 19.55 5.51 2.97
N VAL A 118 20.77 5.01 3.15
CA VAL A 118 21.66 4.63 2.05
C VAL A 118 22.19 3.20 2.27
N ALA A 119 22.35 2.43 1.19
CA ALA A 119 22.95 1.09 1.22
C ALA A 119 24.12 1.01 0.25
N ASN A 120 25.23 0.45 0.73
CA ASN A 120 26.44 0.17 -0.06
C ASN A 120 26.41 -1.24 -0.65
#